data_AF-A0AAX2QX78-F1
#
_entry.id   AF-A0AAX2QX78-F1
#
_cell.length_a   1.000
_cell.length_b   1.000
_cell.length_c   1.000
_cell.angle_alpha   90.00
_cell.angle_beta   90.00
_cell.angle_gamma   90.00
#
_symmetry.space_group_name_H-M   'P 1'
#
loop_
_entity.id
_entity.type
_entity.pdbx_description
1 polymer ?
#
loop_
_entity_poly.entity_id
_entity_poly.type
_entity_poly.pdbx_seq_one_letter_code
_entity_poly.pdbx_strand_id
1 'polypeptide(L)'
;MKKSVFKSGLVAAIAVVMMSCTTTANAQTGNTKYIYGQDGTNTTVYTLNEDGKTLTRKLKYEYKHDENGQVIEKKAYRWDAYRELWKPSYLLTVTPGAYETKLNYAEWNVKESAFNNKQQSIYRKDNNINLLVDTQNKK
;
A
#
# COMPACT_ATOMS: atom_id res chain seq x y z
N MET A 1 21.23 0.60 27.03
CA MET A 1 20.28 -0.26 26.30
C MET A 1 20.66 -0.28 24.82
N LYS A 2 21.10 -1.43 24.28
CA LYS A 2 21.39 -1.56 22.85
C LYS A 2 20.06 -1.73 22.11
N LYS A 3 19.46 -0.64 21.61
CA LYS A 3 18.30 -0.72 20.72
C LYS A 3 18.77 -1.38 19.43
N SER A 4 18.31 -2.61 19.19
CA SER A 4 18.63 -3.40 18.01
C SER A 4 18.18 -2.67 16.75
N VAL A 5 19.13 -2.07 16.04
CA VAL A 5 18.93 -1.38 14.75
C VAL A 5 18.72 -2.39 13.60
N PHE A 6 18.88 -3.69 13.86
CA PHE A 6 18.83 -4.75 12.84
C PHE A 6 17.41 -5.12 12.39
N LYS A 7 16.36 -4.82 13.19
CA LYS A 7 14.96 -5.11 12.81
C LYS A 7 14.41 -4.16 11.73
N SER A 8 15.02 -2.99 11.52
CA SER A 8 14.35 -1.89 10.81
C SER A 8 14.50 -1.95 9.28
N GLY A 9 15.61 -2.48 8.74
CA GLY A 9 15.90 -2.33 7.31
C GLY A 9 14.96 -3.11 6.37
N LEU A 10 14.51 -4.31 6.76
CA LEU A 10 13.60 -5.11 5.93
C LEU A 10 12.18 -4.51 5.91
N VAL A 11 11.69 -4.12 7.09
CA VAL A 11 10.37 -3.49 7.24
C VAL A 11 10.36 -2.14 6.52
N ALA A 12 11.43 -1.34 6.65
CA ALA A 12 11.58 -0.08 5.93
C ALA A 12 11.53 -0.27 4.40
N ALA A 13 12.23 -1.28 3.85
CA ALA A 13 12.18 -1.56 2.42
C ALA A 13 10.77 -1.90 1.93
N ILE A 14 10.03 -2.74 2.67
CA ILE A 14 8.66 -3.09 2.33
C ILE A 14 7.73 -1.88 2.50
N ALA A 15 7.91 -1.08 3.55
CA ALA A 15 7.15 0.15 3.78
C ALA A 15 7.30 1.16 2.64
N VAL A 16 8.52 1.34 2.12
CA VAL A 16 8.79 2.19 0.94
C VAL A 16 8.01 1.71 -0.28
N VAL A 17 7.98 0.40 -0.54
CA VAL A 17 7.21 -0.17 -1.66
C VAL A 17 5.70 -0.01 -1.45
N MET A 18 5.21 -0.13 -0.21
CA MET A 18 3.78 0.12 0.07
C MET A 18 3.40 1.58 -0.14
N MET A 19 4.29 2.52 0.19
CA MET A 19 4.08 3.96 -0.04
C MET A 19 4.23 4.37 -1.51
N SER A 20 4.86 3.56 -2.38
CA SER A 20 5.14 3.96 -3.75
C SER A 20 3.87 4.01 -4.60
N CYS A 21 3.19 5.14 -4.56
CA CYS A 21 2.16 5.53 -5.51
C CYS A 21 2.64 6.73 -6.36
N THR A 22 3.94 6.78 -6.69
CA THR A 22 4.67 7.85 -7.39
C THR A 22 5.12 9.01 -6.49
N THR A 23 6.43 9.26 -6.51
CA THR A 23 7.12 10.35 -5.78
C THR A 23 6.93 11.72 -6.44
N THR A 24 6.10 11.79 -7.49
CA THR A 24 5.83 13.00 -8.25
C THR A 24 4.38 13.39 -8.03
N ALA A 25 4.12 14.67 -7.74
CA ALA A 25 2.76 15.20 -7.58
C ALA A 25 1.86 14.94 -8.80
N ASN A 26 2.46 14.61 -9.95
CA ASN A 26 1.80 14.21 -11.18
C ASN A 26 2.49 13.01 -11.83
N ALA A 27 1.73 12.10 -12.42
CA ALA A 27 2.23 11.04 -13.30
C ALA A 27 1.41 11.01 -14.59
N GLN A 28 1.98 10.54 -15.70
CA GLN A 28 1.27 10.47 -16.98
C GLN A 28 1.40 9.07 -17.59
N THR A 29 0.30 8.55 -18.10
CA THR A 29 0.27 7.28 -18.86
C THR A 29 -0.63 7.49 -20.06
N GLY A 30 -0.03 7.48 -21.26
CA GLY A 30 -0.71 7.91 -22.49
C GLY A 30 -1.26 9.34 -22.33
N ASN A 31 -2.56 9.50 -22.57
CA ASN A 31 -3.27 10.78 -22.46
C ASN A 31 -3.82 11.05 -21.05
N THR A 32 -3.74 10.08 -20.13
CA THR A 32 -4.24 10.27 -18.77
C THR A 32 -3.15 10.85 -17.88
N LYS A 33 -3.44 12.02 -17.29
CA LYS A 33 -2.60 12.62 -16.25
C LYS A 33 -3.21 12.34 -14.87
N TYR A 34 -2.41 11.75 -14.00
CA TYR A 34 -2.75 11.50 -12.61
C TYR A 34 -2.21 12.59 -11.71
N ILE A 35 -3.00 13.00 -10.72
CA ILE A 35 -2.62 13.95 -9.68
C ILE A 35 -2.77 13.27 -8.33
N TYR A 36 -1.80 13.47 -7.44
CA TYR A 36 -1.75 12.84 -6.13
C TYR A 36 -1.92 13.89 -5.02
N GLY A 37 -2.98 13.77 -4.24
CA GLY A 37 -3.18 14.55 -3.02
C GLY A 37 -2.78 13.72 -1.80
N GLN A 38 -1.85 14.21 -0.99
CA GLN A 38 -1.36 13.54 0.22
C GLN A 38 -1.63 14.39 1.46
N ASP A 39 -2.09 13.77 2.55
CA ASP A 39 -2.36 14.42 3.84
C ASP A 39 -1.62 13.72 5.01
N GLY A 40 -0.44 13.16 4.71
CA GLY A 40 0.42 12.44 5.66
C GLY A 40 -0.03 11.01 5.97
N THR A 41 -1.34 10.79 6.16
CA THR A 41 -1.90 9.45 6.48
C THR A 41 -2.68 8.85 5.33
N ASN A 42 -3.06 9.65 4.34
CA ASN A 42 -3.80 9.21 3.17
C ASN A 42 -3.16 9.72 1.88
N THR A 43 -3.50 9.03 0.80
CA THR A 43 -3.21 9.47 -0.57
C THR A 43 -4.48 9.31 -1.39
N THR A 44 -4.92 10.36 -2.06
CA THR A 44 -6.00 10.29 -3.05
C THR A 44 -5.44 10.51 -4.44
N VAL A 45 -5.79 9.62 -5.37
CA VAL A 45 -5.40 9.67 -6.77
C VAL A 45 -6.56 10.20 -7.59
N TYR A 46 -6.27 11.20 -8.41
CA TYR A 46 -7.20 11.83 -9.33
C TYR A 46 -6.71 11.66 -10.77
N THR A 47 -7.61 11.72 -11.74
CA THR A 47 -7.26 12.06 -13.12
C THR A 47 -7.59 13.52 -13.40
N LEU A 48 -6.70 14.22 -14.09
CA LEU A 48 -7.01 15.50 -14.71
C LEU A 48 -7.89 15.26 -15.94
N ASN A 49 -9.03 15.93 -15.99
CA ASN A 49 -9.96 15.83 -17.12
C ASN A 49 -9.46 16.62 -18.33
N GLU A 50 -10.06 16.38 -19.49
CA GLU A 50 -9.65 16.98 -20.77
C GLU A 50 -9.71 18.51 -20.76
N ASP A 51 -10.57 19.11 -19.93
CA ASP A 51 -10.65 20.56 -19.74
C ASP A 51 -9.40 21.17 -19.06
N GLY A 52 -8.49 20.33 -18.55
CA GLY A 52 -7.27 20.74 -17.86
C GLY A 52 -7.49 21.43 -16.52
N LYS A 53 -8.72 21.45 -16.00
CA LYS A 53 -9.14 22.22 -14.81
C LYS A 53 -9.82 21.36 -13.75
N THR A 54 -10.57 20.35 -14.16
CA THR A 54 -11.36 19.51 -13.24
C THR A 54 -10.69 18.18 -12.97
N LEU A 55 -10.96 17.64 -11.77
CA LEU A 55 -10.37 16.39 -11.29
C LEU A 55 -11.45 15.36 -11.03
N THR A 56 -11.19 14.12 -11.45
CA THR A 56 -12.03 12.96 -11.12
C THR A 56 -11.29 12.02 -10.19
N ARG A 57 -11.89 11.74 -9.02
CA ARG A 57 -11.40 10.77 -8.03
C ARG A 57 -11.28 9.38 -8.65
N LYS A 58 -10.19 8.66 -8.36
CA LYS A 58 -9.97 7.28 -8.81
C LYS A 58 -9.73 6.34 -7.65
N LEU A 59 -8.70 6.60 -6.86
CA LEU A 59 -8.24 5.72 -5.78
C LEU A 59 -8.00 6.53 -4.51
N LYS A 60 -8.16 5.88 -3.37
CA LYS A 60 -7.74 6.40 -2.07
C LYS A 60 -6.94 5.32 -1.35
N TYR A 61 -5.89 5.71 -0.68
CA TYR A 61 -5.09 4.87 0.20
C TYR A 61 -5.09 5.48 1.59
N GLU A 62 -5.23 4.65 2.61
CA GLU A 62 -5.08 5.01 4.02
C GLU A 62 -3.94 4.16 4.59
N TYR A 63 -3.05 4.78 5.34
CA TYR A 63 -1.85 4.14 5.86
C TYR A 63 -1.86 4.12 7.39
N LYS A 64 -1.44 2.99 7.98
CA LYS A 64 -1.06 2.93 9.39
C LYS A 64 0.44 2.78 9.51
N HIS A 65 0.99 3.49 10.49
CA HIS A 65 2.41 3.51 10.78
C HIS A 65 2.70 2.83 12.12
N ASP A 66 3.87 2.22 12.24
CA ASP A 66 4.39 1.74 13.52
C ASP A 66 5.01 2.87 14.35
N GLU A 67 5.53 2.54 15.53
CA GLU A 67 6.22 3.49 16.44
C GLU A 67 7.45 4.16 15.81
N ASN A 68 8.01 3.59 14.73
CA ASN A 68 9.15 4.13 14.01
C ASN A 68 8.73 4.95 12.77
N GLY A 69 7.43 5.16 12.57
CA GLY A 69 6.89 5.87 11.41
C GLY A 69 6.90 5.07 10.11
N GLN A 70 7.10 3.75 10.16
CA GLN A 70 7.10 2.89 8.98
C GLN A 70 5.68 2.42 8.68
N VAL A 71 5.28 2.43 7.40
CA VAL A 71 3.96 1.90 7.01
C VAL A 71 3.92 0.41 7.27
N ILE A 72 2.93 -0.02 8.06
CA ILE A 72 2.64 -1.41 8.35
C ILE A 72 1.28 -1.86 7.83
N GLU A 73 0.43 -0.93 7.40
CA GLU A 73 -0.85 -1.22 6.77
C GLU A 73 -1.11 -0.21 5.65
N LYS A 74 -1.58 -0.70 4.50
CA LYS A 74 -2.12 0.12 3.41
C LYS A 74 -3.48 -0.41 3.03
N LYS A 75 -4.52 0.39 3.28
CA LYS A 75 -5.90 0.09 2.90
C LYS A 75 -6.26 0.88 1.65
N ALA A 76 -6.71 0.18 0.62
CA ALA A 76 -7.03 0.77 -0.68
C ALA A 76 -8.54 0.82 -0.93
N TYR A 77 -8.96 1.90 -1.57
CA TYR A 77 -10.34 2.16 -1.96
C TYR A 77 -10.43 2.59 -3.42
N ARG A 78 -11.54 2.26 -4.07
CA ARG A 78 -11.92 2.71 -5.41
C ARG A 78 -13.10 3.67 -5.31
N TRP A 79 -13.08 4.73 -6.11
CA TRP A 79 -14.19 5.67 -6.19
C TRP A 79 -15.36 5.04 -6.96
N ASP A 80 -16.54 4.98 -6.35
CA ASP A 80 -17.80 4.71 -7.04
C ASP A 80 -18.42 6.04 -7.45
N ALA A 81 -18.34 6.39 -8.73
CA ALA A 81 -18.87 7.64 -9.25
C ALA A 81 -20.39 7.70 -9.26
N TYR A 82 -21.07 6.55 -9.36
CA TYR A 82 -22.54 6.51 -9.37
C TYR A 82 -23.12 6.74 -7.98
N ARG A 83 -22.49 6.15 -6.95
CA ARG A 83 -22.92 6.28 -5.54
C ARG A 83 -22.21 7.37 -4.77
N GLU A 84 -21.27 8.05 -5.42
CA GLU A 84 -20.41 9.08 -4.84
C GLU A 84 -19.75 8.67 -3.51
N LEU A 85 -19.20 7.45 -3.47
CA LEU A 85 -18.57 6.92 -2.25
C LEU A 85 -17.30 6.11 -2.52
N TRP A 86 -16.45 6.01 -1.51
CA TRP A 86 -15.26 5.16 -1.54
C TRP A 86 -15.59 3.72 -1.18
N LYS A 87 -15.35 2.78 -2.10
CA LYS A 87 -15.50 1.34 -1.86
C LYS A 87 -14.17 0.71 -1.49
N PRO A 88 -14.09 -0.07 -0.39
CA PRO A 88 -12.87 -0.82 -0.09
C PRO A 88 -12.52 -1.78 -1.23
N SER A 89 -11.22 -1.93 -1.50
CA SER A 89 -10.71 -2.78 -2.57
C SER A 89 -9.80 -3.87 -2.04
N TYR A 90 -8.71 -3.49 -1.36
CA TYR A 90 -7.77 -4.44 -0.80
C TYR A 90 -7.06 -3.85 0.43
N LEU A 91 -6.41 -4.73 1.18
CA LEU A 91 -5.62 -4.42 2.35
C LEU A 91 -4.26 -5.11 2.23
N LEU A 92 -3.20 -4.33 2.40
CA LEU A 92 -1.86 -4.84 2.64
C LEU A 92 -1.52 -4.68 4.11
N THR A 93 -0.97 -5.74 4.73
CA THR A 93 -0.55 -5.72 6.13
C THR A 93 0.83 -6.34 6.27
N VAL A 94 1.74 -5.61 6.90
CA VAL A 94 3.09 -6.07 7.25
C VAL A 94 3.11 -6.55 8.69
N THR A 95 3.60 -7.77 8.87
CA THR A 95 3.86 -8.36 10.18
C THR A 95 5.36 -8.60 10.31
N PRO A 96 6.08 -7.72 11.03
CA PRO A 96 7.50 -7.89 11.25
C PRO A 96 7.77 -9.07 12.21
N GLY A 97 8.71 -9.94 11.85
CA GLY A 97 9.20 -11.02 12.70
C GLY A 97 10.70 -10.87 13.00
N ALA A 98 11.23 -11.74 13.86
CA ALA A 98 12.64 -11.68 14.25
C ALA A 98 13.60 -12.01 13.07
N TYR A 99 13.18 -12.89 12.17
CA TYR A 99 14.00 -13.39 11.06
C TYR A 99 13.36 -13.19 9.68
N GLU A 100 12.03 -13.06 9.66
CA GLU A 100 11.24 -12.91 8.44
C GLU A 100 10.17 -11.84 8.64
N THR A 101 9.84 -11.12 7.58
CA THR A 101 8.73 -10.16 7.55
C THR A 101 7.66 -10.69 6.61
N LYS A 102 6.42 -10.72 7.08
CA LYS A 102 5.28 -11.19 6.27
C LYS A 102 4.51 -10.00 5.71
N LEU A 103 4.19 -10.04 4.44
CA LEU A 103 3.25 -9.12 3.78
C LEU A 103 2.01 -9.92 3.39
N ASN A 104 0.86 -9.57 3.92
CA ASN A 104 -0.41 -10.17 3.54
C ASN A 104 -1.13 -9.25 2.56
N TYR A 105 -1.70 -9.84 1.53
CA TYR A 105 -2.64 -9.20 0.61
C TYR A 105 -4.02 -9.82 0.81
N ALA A 106 -4.98 -8.99 1.22
CA ALA A 106 -6.36 -9.39 1.41
C ALA A 106 -7.28 -8.55 0.50
N GLU A 107 -8.23 -9.21 -0.15
CA GLU A 107 -9.23 -8.55 -0.98
C GLU A 107 -10.51 -8.29 -0.18
N TRP A 108 -11.19 -7.19 -0.50
CA TRP A 108 -12.49 -6.89 0.09
C TRP A 108 -13.55 -7.86 -0.43
N ASN A 109 -14.18 -8.60 0.49
CA ASN A 109 -15.34 -9.43 0.22
C ASN A 109 -16.61 -8.64 0.56
N VAL A 110 -17.38 -8.27 -0.46
CA VAL A 110 -18.61 -7.49 -0.30
C VAL A 110 -19.68 -8.25 0.49
N LYS A 111 -19.77 -9.57 0.33
CA LYS A 111 -20.80 -10.39 1.01
C LYS A 111 -20.52 -10.50 2.50
N GLU A 112 -19.26 -10.71 2.87
CA GLU A 112 -18.83 -10.88 4.27
C GLU A 112 -18.54 -9.54 4.96
N SER A 113 -18.47 -8.45 4.18
CA SER A 113 -18.04 -7.13 4.66
C SER A 113 -16.70 -7.19 5.41
N ALA A 114 -15.77 -8.00 4.89
CA ALA A 114 -14.48 -8.30 5.50
C ALA A 114 -13.37 -8.38 4.45
N PHE A 115 -12.12 -8.25 4.91
CA PHE A 115 -10.95 -8.50 4.08
C PHE A 115 -10.49 -9.95 4.23
N ASN A 116 -10.49 -10.68 3.12
CA ASN A 116 -10.14 -12.10 3.13
C ASN A 116 -8.74 -12.25 2.53
N ASN A 117 -7.83 -12.85 3.30
CA ASN A 117 -6.44 -13.03 2.88
C ASN A 117 -6.37 -13.92 1.64
N LYS A 118 -5.74 -13.43 0.57
CA LYS A 118 -5.57 -14.14 -0.70
C LYS A 118 -4.15 -14.59 -0.94
N GLN A 119 -3.18 -13.85 -0.41
CA GLN A 119 -1.77 -14.09 -0.69
C GLN A 119 -0.92 -13.61 0.48
N GLN A 120 0.13 -14.38 0.78
CA GLN A 120 1.14 -14.02 1.77
C GLN A 120 2.51 -14.11 1.12
N SER A 121 3.27 -13.02 1.21
CA SER A 121 4.69 -13.00 0.86
C SER A 121 5.52 -12.98 2.13
N ILE A 122 6.54 -13.83 2.20
CA ILE A 122 7.46 -13.95 3.32
C ILE A 122 8.83 -13.49 2.86
N TYR A 123 9.30 -12.40 3.44
CA TYR A 123 10.57 -11.79 3.11
C TYR A 123 11.64 -12.15 4.13
N ARG A 124 12.83 -12.51 3.65
CA ARG A 124 14.01 -12.84 4.46
C ARG A 124 15.24 -12.18 3.87
N LYS A 125 16.23 -11.90 4.72
CA LYS A 125 17.57 -11.51 4.26
C LYS A 125 18.45 -12.75 4.20
N ASP A 126 19.15 -12.95 3.08
CA ASP A 126 20.23 -13.93 3.04
C ASP A 126 21.52 -13.36 3.69
N ASN A 127 22.56 -14.18 3.74
CA ASN A 127 23.86 -13.80 4.31
C ASN A 127 24.56 -12.67 3.53
N ASN A 128 24.12 -12.39 2.29
CA ASN A 128 24.63 -11.33 1.42
C ASN A 128 23.72 -10.10 1.40
N ILE A 129 22.73 -10.01 2.32
CA ILE A 129 21.76 -8.90 2.43
C ILE A 129 20.79 -8.84 1.24
N ASN A 130 20.74 -9.86 0.38
CA ASN A 130 19.73 -9.95 -0.67
C ASN A 130 18.36 -10.21 -0.05
N LEU A 131 17.34 -9.65 -0.69
CA LEU A 131 15.95 -9.85 -0.31
C LEU A 131 15.42 -11.13 -0.98
N LEU A 132 15.19 -12.17 -0.18
CA LEU A 132 14.48 -13.36 -0.63
C LEU A 132 13.00 -13.19 -0.36
N VAL A 133 12.15 -13.60 -1.32
CA VAL A 133 10.70 -13.59 -1.18
C VAL A 133 10.13 -14.95 -1.56
N ASP A 134 9.31 -15.51 -0.68
CA ASP A 134 8.44 -16.66 -0.97
C ASP A 134 6.99 -16.18 -0.95
N THR A 135 6.23 -16.47 -2.00
CA THR A 135 4.86 -15.99 -2.18
C THR A 135 3.91 -17.17 -2.28
N GLN A 136 2.93 -17.19 -1.38
CA GLN A 136 1.97 -18.28 -1.26
C GLN A 136 0.55 -17.74 -1.40
N ASN A 137 -0.24 -18.36 -2.28
CA ASN A 137 -1.67 -18.10 -2.37
C ASN A 137 -2.41 -18.83 -1.24
N LYS A 138 -3.35 -18.14 -0.60
CA LYS A 138 -4.23 -18.73 0.40
C LYS A 138 -5.52 -19.17 -0.29
N LYS A 139 -5.89 -20.43 -0.08
CA LYS A 139 -7.15 -21.00 -0.56
C LYS A 139 -8.33 -20.37 0.17
#